data_AF-A0ABD0ND71-F1
#
_entry.id   AF-A0ABD0ND71-F1
#
_cell.length_a   1.000
_cell.length_b   1.000
_cell.length_c   1.000
_cell.angle_alpha   90.00
_cell.angle_beta   90.00
_cell.angle_gamma   90.00
#
_symmetry.space_group_name_H-M   'P 1'
#
loop_
_entity.id
_entity.type
_entity.pdbx_description
1 polymer ?
#
loop_
_entity_poly.entity_id
_entity_poly.type
_entity_poly.pdbx_seq_one_letter_code
_entity_poly.pdbx_strand_id
1 'polypeptide(L)' 'DLLDLSVAQSMFQQHKLTVNSQQLTVPEVINCLTSVYDGLEQEHKDLVNVPLCVDMCLNWLLNVYDT' A
#
# COMPACT_ATOMS: atom_id res chain seq x y z
N ASP A 1 14.28 7.27 -1.57
CA ASP A 1 12.98 6.58 -1.59
C ASP A 1 11.93 7.52 -2.13
N LEU A 2 10.95 7.03 -2.88
CA LEU A 2 9.81 7.84 -3.34
C LEU A 2 8.75 7.98 -2.24
N LEU A 3 8.64 6.98 -1.36
CA LEU A 3 7.68 6.95 -0.26
C LEU A 3 8.36 7.33 1.05
N ASP A 4 7.91 8.44 1.64
CA ASP A 4 8.35 8.83 2.98
C ASP A 4 7.70 7.98 4.07
N LEU A 5 8.47 7.66 5.11
CA LEU A 5 8.00 6.88 6.26
C LEU A 5 6.78 7.52 6.95
N SER A 6 6.78 8.85 7.06
CA SER A 6 5.67 9.61 7.64
C SER A 6 4.37 9.47 6.84
N VAL A 7 4.47 9.37 5.51
CA VAL A 7 3.33 9.18 4.61
C VAL A 7 2.79 7.76 4.76
N ALA A 8 3.67 6.76 4.72
CA ALA A 8 3.30 5.36 4.94
C ALA A 8 2.61 5.16 6.30
N GLN A 9 3.16 5.76 7.37
CA GLN A 9 2.57 5.69 8.71
C GLN A 9 1.19 6.35 8.78
N SER A 10 1.01 7.49 8.11
CA SER A 10 -0.29 8.19 8.06
C SER A 10 -1.33 7.35 7.33
N MET A 11 -0.95 6.70 6.22
CA MET A 11 -1.83 5.79 5.48
C MET A 11 -2.24 4.58 6.33
N PHE A 12 -1.30 3.95 7.04
CA PHE A 12 -1.64 2.85 7.94
C PHE A 12 -2.60 3.28 9.06
N GLN A 13 -2.44 4.48 9.62
CA GLN A 13 -3.38 5.00 10.60
C GLN A 13 -4.77 5.25 10.01
N GLN A 14 -4.86 5.83 8.80
CA GLN A 14 -6.13 6.07 8.11
C GLN A 14 -6.89 4.77 7.84
N HIS A 15 -6.18 3.73 7.43
CA HIS A 15 -6.74 2.39 7.17
C HIS A 15 -6.87 1.53 8.44
N LYS A 16 -6.61 2.10 9.63
CA LYS A 16 -6.67 1.42 10.93
C LYS A 16 -5.76 0.19 11.03
N LEU A 17 -4.67 0.17 10.26
CA LEU A 17 -3.62 -0.85 10.25
C LEU A 17 -2.62 -0.62 11.39
N THR A 18 -3.11 -0.39 12.60
CA THR A 18 -2.28 -0.04 13.77
C THR A 18 -2.07 -1.22 14.72
N VAL A 19 -2.80 -2.32 14.49
CA VAL A 19 -2.76 -3.51 15.35
C VAL A 19 -2.09 -4.65 14.60
N ASN A 20 -0.87 -5.02 15.01
CA ASN A 20 -0.07 -6.05 14.34
C ASN A 20 -0.70 -7.46 14.37
N SER A 21 -1.64 -7.72 15.28
CA SER A 21 -2.35 -9.00 15.37
C SER A 21 -3.60 -9.06 14.49
N GLN A 22 -3.95 -7.99 13.77
CA GLN A 22 -5.10 -7.96 12.89
C GLN A 22 -4.76 -8.66 11.57
N GLN A 23 -5.53 -9.68 11.21
CA GLN A 23 -5.48 -10.23 9.85
C GLN A 23 -6.10 -9.22 8.89
N LEU A 24 -5.36 -8.90 7.83
CA LEU A 24 -5.83 -8.04 6.76
C LEU A 24 -6.38 -8.89 5.64
N THR A 25 -7.56 -8.53 5.17
CA THR A 25 -8.15 -9.13 3.98
C THR A 25 -7.53 -8.52 2.72
N VAL A 26 -7.52 -9.28 1.61
CA VAL A 26 -7.01 -8.80 0.32
C VAL A 26 -7.60 -7.43 -0.08
N PRO A 27 -8.92 -7.17 0.06
CA PRO A 27 -9.49 -5.85 -0.24
C PRO A 27 -8.95 -4.72 0.64
N GLU A 28 -8.66 -4.97 1.92
CA GLU A 28 -8.08 -3.97 2.83
C GLU A 28 -6.65 -3.61 2.42
N VAL A 29 -5.86 -4.62 2.04
CA VAL A 29 -4.49 -4.42 1.53
C VAL A 29 -4.52 -3.62 0.23
N ILE A 30 -5.41 -3.97 -0.71
CA ILE A 30 -5.59 -3.23 -1.97
C ILE A 30 -5.94 -1.76 -1.70
N ASN A 31 -6.90 -1.49 -0.82
CA ASN A 31 -7.30 -0.11 -0.50
C ASN A 31 -6.17 0.70 0.12
N CYS A 32 -5.37 0.08 1.01
CA CYS A 32 -4.21 0.73 1.61
C CYS A 32 -3.13 1.06 0.57
N LEU A 33 -2.74 0.07 -0.25
CA LEU A 33 -1.76 0.26 -1.31
C LEU A 33 -2.23 1.29 -2.33
N THR A 34 -3.50 1.27 -2.72
CA THR A 34 -4.08 2.25 -3.66
C THR A 34 -3.93 3.66 -3.09
N SER A 35 -4.24 3.88 -1.81
CA SER A 35 -4.10 5.20 -1.19
C SER A 35 -2.64 5.68 -1.13
N VAL A 36 -1.70 4.78 -0.84
CA VAL A 36 -0.26 5.06 -0.84
C VAL A 36 0.22 5.45 -2.24
N TYR A 37 -0.14 4.67 -3.25
CA TYR A 37 0.30 4.89 -4.62
C TYR A 37 -0.42 6.08 -5.28
N ASP A 38 -1.67 6.39 -4.93
CA ASP A 38 -2.34 7.61 -5.36
C ASP A 38 -1.62 8.87 -4.83
N GLY A 39 -1.16 8.84 -3.57
CA GLY A 39 -0.35 9.93 -3.02
C GLY A 39 0.97 10.11 -3.78
N LEU A 40 1.65 8.99 -4.06
CA LEU A 40 2.90 8.97 -4.82
C LEU A 40 2.72 9.41 -6.28
N GLU A 41 1.62 9.04 -6.93
CA GLU A 41 1.30 9.45 -8.30
C GLU A 41 1.12 10.97 -8.38
N GLN A 42 0.47 11.59 -7.38
CA GLN A 42 0.32 13.03 -7.35
C GLN A 42 1.65 13.79 -7.27
N GLU A 43 2.64 13.25 -6.55
CA GLU A 43 4.00 13.82 -6.47
C GLU A 43 4.86 13.49 -7.69
N HIS A 44 4.66 12.31 -8.30
CA HIS A 44 5.51 11.74 -9.35
C HIS A 44 4.72 11.05 -10.47
N LYS A 45 3.87 11.81 -11.17
CA LYS A 45 2.90 11.31 -12.17
C LYS A 45 3.48 10.43 -13.28
N ASP A 46 4.70 10.71 -13.72
CA ASP A 46 5.32 9.97 -14.83
C ASP A 46 6.05 8.69 -14.38
N LEU A 47 6.18 8.47 -13.07
CA LEU A 47 6.96 7.37 -12.48
C LEU A 47 6.09 6.30 -11.83
N VAL A 48 4.86 6.63 -11.43
CA VAL A 48 3.99 5.76 -10.64
C VAL A 48 2.74 5.40 -11.45
N ASN A 49 2.57 4.11 -11.74
CA ASN A 49 1.35 3.57 -12.31
C ASN A 49 0.59 2.85 -11.19
N VAL A 50 -0.42 3.52 -10.63
CA VAL A 50 -1.14 3.03 -9.44
C VAL A 50 -1.66 1.60 -9.61
N PRO A 51 -2.43 1.24 -10.67
CA PRO A 51 -2.89 -0.14 -10.87
C PRO A 51 -1.76 -1.17 -10.88
N LEU A 52 -0.69 -0.91 -11.64
CA LEU A 52 0.43 -1.85 -11.77
C LEU A 52 1.21 -2.00 -10.45
N CYS A 53 1.46 -0.89 -9.76
CA CYS A 53 2.18 -0.89 -8.49
C CYS A 53 1.40 -1.65 -7.41
N VAL A 54 0.09 -1.44 -7.33
CA VAL A 54 -0.79 -2.18 -6.41
C VAL A 54 -0.76 -3.68 -6.72
N ASP A 55 -0.90 -4.08 -7.99
CA ASP A 55 -0.90 -5.49 -8.39
C ASP A 55 0.43 -6.18 -8.06
N MET A 56 1.56 -5.54 -8.37
CA MET A 56 2.89 -6.12 -8.09
C MET A 56 3.16 -6.24 -6.58
N CYS A 57 2.80 -5.21 -5.79
CA CYS A 57 2.98 -5.27 -4.34
C CYS A 57 2.06 -6.29 -3.68
N LEU A 58 0.80 -6.37 -4.11
CA LEU A 58 -0.14 -7.36 -3.63
C LEU A 58 0.35 -8.78 -3.93
N ASN A 59 0.78 -9.04 -5.17
CA ASN A 59 1.30 -10.35 -5.55
C ASN A 59 2.54 -10.75 -4.73
N TRP A 60 3.43 -9.80 -4.43
CA TRP A 60 4.57 -10.05 -3.55
C TRP A 60 4.13 -10.37 -2.11
N LEU A 61 3.20 -9.59 -1.55
CA LEU A 61 2.68 -9.83 -0.20
C LEU A 61 2.02 -11.20 -0.07
N LEU A 62 1.19 -11.60 -1.05
CA LEU A 62 0.54 -12.91 -1.04
C LEU A 62 1.57 -14.06 -1.13
N ASN A 63 2.59 -13.94 -1.98
CA ASN A 63 3.66 -14.95 -2.07
C ASN A 63 4.55 -15.04 -0.82
N VAL A 64 4.55 -14.02 0.05
CA VAL A 64 5.36 -14.02 1.28
C VAL A 64 4.56 -14.46 2.49
N TYR A 65 3.30 -14.02 2.60
CA TYR A 65 2.50 -14.17 3.82
C TYR A 65 1.35 -15.18 3.69
N ASP A 66 0.96 -15.57 2.48
CA ASP A 66 -0.23 -16.40 2.21
C ASP A 66 0.11 -17.71 1.45
N THR A 67 1.36 -18.16 1.52
CA THR A 67 1.86 -19.41 0.89
C THR A 67 2.10 -20.49 1.94
#